data_AF-A0A223EC35-F1
#
_entry.id   AF-A0A223EC35-F1
#
_cell.length_a   1.000
_cell.length_b   1.000
_cell.length_c   1.000
_cell.angle_alpha   90.00
_cell.angle_beta   90.00
_cell.angle_gamma   90.00
#
_symmetry.space_group_name_H-M   'P 1'
#
loop_
_entity.id
_entity.type
_entity.pdbx_description
1 polymer ?
#
loop_
_entity_poly.entity_id
_entity_poly.type
_entity_poly.pdbx_seq_one_letter_code
_entity_poly.pdbx_strand_id
1 'polypeptide(L)'
;MVQAKRYGKDKKVGVDAINEVVGAAGYYNATKKIVITNRYYTDAAKITGKRNGVTLLDRDDLVRMLNQYNDAQIRFSKQKEPIDI
;
A
#
# COMPACT_ATOMS: atom_id res chain seq x y z
N MET A 1 10.27 -0.82 6.39
CA MET A 1 9.26 -1.70 7.00
C MET A 1 7.98 -1.62 6.20
N VAL A 2 7.48 -2.75 5.73
CA VAL A 2 6.21 -2.86 5.02
C VAL A 2 5.39 -3.93 5.70
N GLN A 3 4.11 -3.66 5.93
CA GLN A 3 3.16 -4.67 6.41
C GLN A 3 1.94 -4.72 5.50
N ALA A 4 1.53 -5.92 5.14
CA ALA A 4 0.31 -6.17 4.37
C ALA A 4 -0.75 -6.83 5.25
N LYS A 5 -1.98 -6.33 5.21
CA LYS A 5 -3.14 -6.94 5.88
C LYS A 5 -4.20 -7.29 4.85
N ARG A 6 -4.68 -8.54 4.88
CA ARG A 6 -5.81 -9.00 4.06
C ARG A 6 -7.00 -9.31 4.96
N TYR A 7 -8.07 -8.54 4.85
CA TYR A 7 -9.27 -8.66 5.67
C TYR A 7 -10.55 -8.87 4.82
N GLY A 8 -11.60 -9.35 5.49
CA GLY A 8 -12.95 -9.48 4.95
C GLY A 8 -13.68 -8.14 4.81
N LYS A 9 -14.84 -8.14 4.15
CA LYS A 9 -15.56 -6.93 3.72
C LYS A 9 -15.86 -5.97 4.89
N ASP A 10 -16.28 -6.47 6.04
CA ASP A 10 -16.77 -5.58 7.11
C ASP A 10 -15.68 -5.20 8.13
N LYS A 11 -14.43 -5.58 7.88
CA LYS A 11 -13.31 -5.29 8.77
C LYS A 11 -12.44 -4.15 8.24
N LYS A 12 -12.18 -3.17 9.10
CA LYS A 12 -11.21 -2.09 8.87
C LYS A 12 -9.89 -2.35 9.59
N VAL A 13 -8.82 -1.74 9.12
CA VAL A 13 -7.52 -1.77 9.79
C VAL A 13 -7.50 -0.75 10.93
N GLY A 14 -7.21 -1.23 12.13
CA GLY A 14 -7.11 -0.45 13.36
C GLY A 14 -5.71 0.09 13.65
N VAL A 15 -5.58 0.76 14.79
CA VAL A 15 -4.33 1.40 15.26
C VAL A 15 -3.20 0.39 15.47
N ASP A 16 -3.53 -0.85 15.85
CA ASP A 16 -2.53 -1.89 16.15
C ASP A 16 -1.56 -2.13 14.99
N ALA A 17 -2.06 -2.16 13.74
CA ALA A 17 -1.20 -2.33 12.56
C ALA A 17 -0.20 -1.18 12.38
N ILE A 18 -0.57 0.03 12.83
CA ILE A 18 0.32 1.19 12.77
C ILE A 18 1.42 1.04 13.83
N ASN A 19 1.05 0.68 15.06
CA ASN A 19 1.99 0.48 16.16
C ASN A 19 2.97 -0.66 15.88
N GLU A 20 2.49 -1.77 15.31
CA GLU A 20 3.30 -2.90 14.85
C GLU A 20 4.39 -2.44 13.86
N VAL A 21 4.03 -1.66 12.84
CA VAL A 21 4.99 -1.15 11.85
C VAL A 21 5.95 -0.12 12.43
N VAL A 22 5.48 0.75 13.33
CA VAL A 22 6.34 1.75 13.99
C VAL A 22 7.38 1.06 14.87
N GLY A 23 6.97 0.10 15.70
CA GLY A 23 7.88 -0.68 16.54
C GLY A 23 8.91 -1.45 15.73
N ALA A 24 8.46 -2.19 14.70
CA ALA A 24 9.36 -2.93 13.83
C ALA A 24 10.32 -2.01 13.06
N ALA A 25 9.85 -0.86 12.57
CA ALA A 25 10.73 0.10 11.90
C ALA A 25 11.80 0.68 12.84
N GLY A 26 11.44 0.97 14.10
CA GLY A 26 12.41 1.39 15.12
C GLY A 26 13.44 0.31 15.42
N TYR A 27 13.00 -0.95 15.56
CA TYR A 27 13.88 -2.08 15.81
C TYR A 27 14.87 -2.34 14.66
N TYR A 28 14.40 -2.28 13.41
CA TYR A 28 15.21 -2.55 12.23
C TYR A 28 15.86 -1.31 11.60
N ASN A 29 15.83 -0.14 12.27
CA ASN A 29 16.28 1.15 11.73
C ASN A 29 15.74 1.44 10.30
N ALA A 30 14.50 1.04 10.02
CA ALA A 30 13.91 1.25 8.70
C ALA A 30 13.44 2.71 8.54
N THR A 31 13.90 3.36 7.48
CA THR A 31 13.60 4.78 7.22
C THR A 31 12.20 5.04 6.64
N LYS A 32 11.60 4.01 6.02
CA LYS A 32 10.24 4.08 5.44
C LYS A 32 9.31 3.06 6.09
N LYS A 33 8.08 3.48 6.32
CA LYS A 33 7.00 2.72 6.97
C LYS A 33 5.76 2.73 6.08
N ILE A 34 5.28 1.54 5.72
CA ILE A 34 4.09 1.39 4.89
C ILE A 34 3.19 0.32 5.48
N VAL A 35 1.90 0.62 5.60
CA VAL A 35 0.85 -0.40 5.78
C VAL A 35 0.02 -0.42 4.51
N ILE A 36 -0.19 -1.61 3.95
CA ILE A 36 -1.05 -1.84 2.79
C ILE A 36 -2.17 -2.82 3.14
N THR A 37 -3.38 -2.55 2.65
CA THR A 37 -4.54 -3.42 2.90
C THR A 37 -5.52 -3.48 1.74
N ASN A 38 -6.21 -4.61 1.61
CA ASN A 38 -7.31 -4.78 0.65
C ASN A 38 -8.64 -4.15 1.13
N ARG A 39 -8.65 -3.61 2.35
CA ARG A 39 -9.78 -2.92 3.00
C ARG A 39 -9.43 -1.45 3.26
N TYR A 40 -10.11 -0.83 4.22
CA TYR A 40 -9.94 0.58 4.59
C TYR A 40 -9.48 0.71 6.04
N TYR A 41 -8.94 1.87 6.38
CA TYR A 41 -8.50 2.21 7.73
C TYR A 41 -9.64 2.81 8.56
N THR A 42 -9.58 2.59 9.87
CA THR A 42 -10.33 3.40 10.85
C THR A 42 -9.75 4.81 10.91
N ASP A 43 -10.54 5.80 11.34
CA ASP A 43 -10.08 7.19 11.41
C ASP A 43 -8.94 7.36 12.45
N ALA A 44 -9.00 6.62 13.55
CA ALA A 44 -7.92 6.55 14.53
C ALA A 44 -6.61 6.03 13.92
N ALA A 45 -6.67 5.01 13.06
CA ALA A 45 -5.50 4.51 12.35
C ALA A 45 -4.96 5.54 11.35
N LYS A 46 -5.82 6.29 10.65
CA LYS A 46 -5.40 7.39 9.75
C LYS A 46 -4.66 8.49 10.50
N ILE A 47 -5.22 8.94 11.63
CA ILE A 47 -4.60 9.97 12.49
C ILE A 47 -3.25 9.48 13.02
N THR A 48 -3.21 8.25 13.53
CA THR A 48 -1.99 7.65 14.10
C THR A 48 -0.92 7.44 13.04
N GLY A 49 -1.30 6.97 11.84
CA GLY A 49 -0.39 6.78 10.72
C GLY A 49 0.23 8.10 10.28
N LYS A 50 -0.58 9.16 10.14
CA LYS A 50 -0.09 10.51 9.83
C LYS A 50 0.92 11.00 10.87
N ARG A 51 0.61 10.88 12.17
CA ARG A 51 1.51 11.33 13.25
C ARG A 51 2.84 10.59 13.28
N ASN A 52 2.84 9.31 12.91
CA ASN A 52 4.03 8.46 12.94
C ASN A 52 4.76 8.37 11.60
N GLY A 53 4.35 9.13 10.58
CA GLY A 53 4.96 9.07 9.25
C GLY A 53 4.84 7.68 8.61
N VAL A 54 3.69 7.03 8.77
CA VAL A 54 3.37 5.75 8.13
C VAL A 54 2.52 6.03 6.90
N THR A 55 2.99 5.59 5.73
CA THR A 55 2.20 5.62 4.50
C THR A 55 1.10 4.56 4.59
N LEU A 56 -0.14 4.98 4.41
CA LEU A 56 -1.30 4.11 4.41
C LEU A 56 -1.77 3.93 2.97
N LEU A 57 -1.76 2.69 2.49
CA LEU A 57 -2.31 2.31 1.19
C LEU A 57 -3.54 1.45 1.44
N ASP A 58 -4.70 1.93 1.04
CA ASP A 58 -5.98 1.22 1.20
C ASP A 58 -6.44 0.55 -0.11
N ARG A 59 -7.67 0.06 -0.11
CA ARG A 59 -8.29 -0.59 -1.27
C ARG A 59 -8.22 0.26 -2.53
N ASP A 60 -8.49 1.55 -2.44
CA ASP A 60 -8.57 2.40 -3.63
C ASP A 60 -7.17 2.67 -4.16
N ASP A 61 -6.18 2.83 -3.27
CA ASP A 61 -4.76 2.87 -3.64
C ASP A 61 -4.33 1.60 -4.36
N LEU A 62 -4.68 0.43 -3.82
CA LEU A 62 -4.32 -0.86 -4.39
C LEU A 62 -4.91 -1.05 -5.80
N VAL A 63 -6.18 -0.67 -5.99
CA VAL A 63 -6.84 -0.69 -7.31
C VAL A 63 -6.13 0.26 -8.28
N ARG A 64 -5.80 1.48 -7.85
CA ARG A 64 -5.04 2.43 -8.68
C ARG A 64 -3.69 1.87 -9.10
N MET A 65 -2.93 1.29 -8.17
CA MET A 65 -1.62 0.70 -8.43
C MET A 65 -1.71 -0.46 -9.43
N LEU A 66 -2.72 -1.33 -9.29
CA LEU A 66 -2.94 -2.45 -10.21
C LEU A 66 -3.30 -1.96 -11.61
N ASN A 67 -4.17 -0.96 -11.74
CA ASN A 67 -4.52 -0.38 -13.03
C ASN A 67 -3.29 0.26 -13.70
N GLN A 68 -2.52 1.06 -12.95
CA GLN A 68 -1.29 1.67 -13.45
C GLN A 68 -0.27 0.63 -13.92
N TYR A 69 -0.12 -0.47 -13.16
CA TYR A 69 0.74 -1.58 -13.54
C TYR A 69 0.28 -2.21 -14.85
N ASN A 70 -1.01 -2.55 -14.97
CA ASN A 70 -1.58 -3.16 -16.17
C ASN A 70 -1.44 -2.25 -17.40
N ASP A 71 -1.73 -0.97 -17.26
CA ASP A 71 -1.59 0.01 -18.35
C ASP A 71 -0.14 0.13 -18.81
N ALA A 72 0.81 0.10 -17.87
CA ALA A 72 2.22 0.11 -18.18
C ALA A 72 2.61 -1.16 -18.96
N GLN A 73 2.17 -2.34 -18.52
CA GLN A 73 2.42 -3.59 -19.24
C GLN A 73 1.85 -3.57 -20.66
N ILE A 74 0.64 -3.03 -20.86
CA ILE A 74 0.05 -2.88 -22.19
C ILE A 74 0.92 -1.98 -23.08
N ARG A 75 1.41 -0.85 -22.56
CA ARG A 75 2.30 0.06 -23.30
C ARG A 75 3.63 -0.61 -23.66
N PHE A 76 4.23 -1.35 -22.73
CA PHE A 76 5.47 -2.08 -22.98
C PHE A 76 5.31 -3.17 -24.04
N SER A 77 4.16 -3.85 -24.08
CA SER A 77 3.87 -4.86 -25.09
C SER A 77 3.65 -4.25 -26.48
N LYS A 78 2.97 -3.10 -26.58
CA LYS A 78 2.70 -2.40 -27.86
C LYS A 78 3.97 -1.81 -28.50
N GLN A 79 4.96 -1.38 -27.70
CA GLN A 79 6.23 -0.88 -28.22
C GLN A 79 7.15 -1.97 -28.80
N LYS A 80 6.79 -3.25 -28.64
CA LYS A 80 7.52 -4.39 -29.21
C LYS A 80 6.95 -4.87 -30.55
N GLU A 81 5.87 -4.27 -31.05
CA GLU A 81 5.41 -4.58 -32.41
C GLU A 81 6.43 -4.03 -33.42
N PRO A 82 6.87 -4.84 -34.42
CA PRO A 82 7.90 -4.40 -35.36
C PRO A 82 7.44 -3.16 -36.12
N ILE A 83 8.37 -2.24 -36.35
CA ILE A 83 8.20 -1.20 -37.38
C ILE A 83 8.10 -1.96 -38.70
N ASP A 84 6.96 -1.85 -39.38
CA ASP A 84 6.79 -2.36 -40.75
C ASP A 84 7.76 -1.58 -41.64
N ILE A 85 8.81 -2.25 -42.11
CA ILE A 85 9.86 -1.72 -43.01
C ILE A 85 9.62 -2.26 -44.41
#